data_AF-A0A2E2K6L3-F1
#
_entry.id   AF-A0A2E2K6L3-F1
#
_cell.length_a   1.000
_cell.length_b   1.000
_cell.length_c   1.000
_cell.angle_alpha   90.00
_cell.angle_beta   90.00
_cell.angle_gamma   90.00
#
_symmetry.space_group_name_H-M   'P 1'
#
loop_
_entity.id
_entity.type
_entity.pdbx_description
1 polymer ?
#
loop_
_entity_poly.entity_id
_entity_poly.type
_entity_poly.pdbx_seq_one_letter_code
_entity_poly.pdbx_strand_id
1 'polypeptide(L)'
;MSGRPKEDAAVEDYEHKEWGYVVGFLIGVSICWHTPFWVAEAIGYLDKLEAWVAIADSWENPLTLLSHLILVIVGAAINAAAFFILFLIGYGLWRVSVAIGKWLLYQLEILLTALITIAQWLVNGVISIVTTITRAIWDFLTWPLRFIFEVIGDLYAAFAQSTNRRRHERVQLKQAYNEKYRQDFRSFRAFMKYWKALQRGENPPYPGSEGNGNGSGGNNGRRQKENNNPGGSGAPGGNGSDPYQFALNVIGLTEPFTKAELNARYKRAIARCHPDKTGGDDREAKRVNMARDVILKRKGWS
;
A
#
# COMPACT_ATOMS: atom_id res chain seq x y z
N MET A 1 -2.89 -78.55 22.38
CA MET A 1 -3.88 -77.47 22.17
C MET A 1 -4.91 -78.00 21.18
N SER A 2 -6.04 -78.47 21.71
CA SER A 2 -7.13 -79.03 20.91
C SER A 2 -7.82 -77.92 20.14
N GLY A 3 -7.76 -77.96 18.81
CA GLY A 3 -8.48 -77.02 17.96
C GLY A 3 -9.96 -77.37 18.01
N ARG A 4 -10.75 -76.61 18.78
CA ARG A 4 -12.21 -76.64 18.62
C ARG A 4 -12.54 -76.33 17.15
N PRO A 5 -13.36 -77.15 16.48
CA PRO A 5 -13.75 -76.88 15.11
C PRO A 5 -14.45 -75.52 15.05
N LYS A 6 -14.10 -74.71 14.03
CA LYS A 6 -14.65 -73.36 13.83
C LYS A 6 -16.18 -73.31 13.74
N GLU A 7 -16.82 -74.46 13.50
CA GLU A 7 -18.26 -74.61 13.43
C GLU A 7 -18.93 -74.41 14.80
N ASP A 8 -18.31 -74.89 15.89
CA ASP A 8 -18.87 -74.76 17.24
C ASP A 8 -18.96 -73.29 17.68
N ALA A 9 -17.99 -72.46 17.28
CA ALA A 9 -17.97 -71.03 17.61
C ALA A 9 -19.04 -70.22 16.87
N ALA A 10 -19.44 -70.66 15.67
CA ALA A 10 -20.51 -70.00 14.91
C ALA A 10 -21.89 -70.33 15.47
N VAL A 11 -22.07 -71.54 16.00
CA VAL A 11 -23.31 -71.96 16.67
C VAL A 11 -23.48 -71.22 18.00
N GLU A 12 -22.41 -71.10 18.80
CA GLU A 12 -22.45 -70.34 20.07
C GLU A 12 -22.81 -68.85 19.85
N ASP A 13 -22.27 -68.18 18.81
CA ASP A 13 -22.59 -66.78 18.49
C ASP A 13 -24.04 -66.60 17.96
N TYR A 14 -24.62 -67.65 17.39
CA TYR A 14 -26.01 -67.64 16.92
C TYR A 14 -26.99 -67.78 18.09
N GLU A 15 -26.76 -68.73 19.00
CA GLU A 15 -27.62 -68.91 20.19
C GLU A 15 -27.63 -67.67 21.08
N HIS A 16 -26.48 -67.00 21.26
CA HIS A 16 -26.42 -65.76 22.05
C HIS A 16 -27.23 -64.61 21.44
N LYS A 17 -27.32 -64.52 20.11
CA LYS A 17 -28.16 -63.51 19.43
C LYS A 17 -29.63 -63.82 19.60
N GLU A 18 -30.05 -65.08 19.48
CA GLU A 18 -31.45 -65.49 19.68
C GLU A 18 -31.93 -65.20 21.11
N TRP A 19 -31.14 -65.56 22.12
CA TRP A 19 -31.45 -65.23 23.51
C TRP A 19 -31.53 -63.72 23.75
N GLY A 20 -30.68 -62.92 23.09
CA GLY A 20 -30.75 -61.46 23.13
C GLY A 20 -32.09 -60.92 22.63
N TYR A 21 -32.63 -61.47 21.53
CA TYR A 21 -33.95 -61.07 21.02
C TYR A 21 -35.08 -61.50 21.95
N VAL A 22 -35.03 -62.71 22.49
CA VAL A 22 -36.06 -63.22 23.42
C VAL A 22 -36.10 -62.39 24.70
N VAL A 23 -34.94 -62.15 25.32
CA VAL A 23 -34.83 -61.32 26.53
C VAL A 23 -35.27 -59.89 26.24
N GLY A 24 -34.83 -59.31 25.12
CA GLY A 24 -35.25 -57.97 24.69
C GLY A 24 -36.76 -57.86 24.46
N PHE A 25 -37.37 -58.89 23.87
CA PHE A 25 -38.82 -58.95 23.67
C PHE A 25 -39.58 -59.04 24.99
N LEU A 26 -39.16 -59.91 25.92
CA LEU A 26 -39.79 -60.05 27.24
C LEU A 26 -39.72 -58.75 28.04
N ILE A 27 -38.56 -58.09 28.04
CA ILE A 27 -38.39 -56.78 28.68
C ILE A 27 -39.26 -55.73 27.98
N GLY A 28 -39.27 -55.70 26.65
CA GLY A 28 -40.07 -54.76 25.87
C GLY A 28 -41.57 -54.88 26.13
N VAL A 29 -42.10 -56.11 26.15
CA VAL A 29 -43.51 -56.38 26.47
C VAL A 29 -43.83 -55.99 27.90
N SER A 30 -42.95 -56.33 28.87
CA SER A 30 -43.13 -55.94 30.28
C SER A 30 -43.18 -54.42 30.45
N ILE A 31 -42.27 -53.67 29.82
CA ILE A 31 -42.27 -52.20 29.86
C ILE A 31 -43.54 -51.65 29.21
N CYS A 32 -43.92 -52.15 28.04
CA CYS A 32 -45.15 -51.71 27.35
C CYS A 32 -46.41 -52.02 28.16
N TRP A 33 -46.42 -53.11 28.92
CA TRP A 33 -47.52 -53.43 29.83
C TRP A 33 -47.64 -52.42 30.98
N HIS A 34 -46.51 -52.03 31.60
CA HIS A 34 -46.53 -51.13 32.76
C HIS A 34 -46.65 -49.65 32.41
N THR A 35 -46.23 -49.23 31.21
CA THR A 35 -46.21 -47.82 30.81
C THR A 35 -47.59 -47.13 30.87
N PRO A 36 -48.69 -47.74 30.40
CA PRO A 36 -50.03 -47.16 30.54
C PRO A 36 -50.42 -46.88 31.99
N PHE A 37 -50.02 -47.76 32.94
CA PHE A 37 -50.30 -47.57 34.36
C PHE A 37 -49.51 -46.38 34.92
N TRP A 38 -48.22 -46.26 34.62
CA TRP A 38 -47.43 -45.10 35.05
C TRP A 38 -47.96 -43.78 34.49
N VAL A 39 -48.39 -43.77 33.22
CA VAL A 39 -49.01 -42.59 32.62
C VAL A 39 -50.36 -42.30 33.27
N ALA A 40 -51.19 -43.33 33.49
CA ALA A 40 -52.48 -43.19 34.16
C ALA A 40 -52.32 -42.65 35.59
N GLU A 41 -51.32 -43.12 36.34
CA GLU A 41 -50.96 -42.58 37.64
C GLU A 41 -50.56 -41.10 37.55
N ALA A 42 -49.66 -40.76 36.62
CA ALA A 42 -49.19 -39.39 36.44
C ALA A 42 -50.31 -38.38 36.09
N ILE A 43 -51.39 -38.82 35.43
CA ILE A 43 -52.55 -37.99 35.07
C ILE A 43 -53.74 -38.12 36.02
N GLY A 44 -53.64 -38.94 37.08
CA GLY A 44 -54.71 -39.16 38.06
C GLY A 44 -55.88 -40.03 37.56
N TYR A 45 -55.61 -40.97 36.66
CA TYR A 45 -56.59 -41.90 36.07
C TYR A 45 -56.35 -43.38 36.45
N LEU A 46 -55.40 -43.67 37.34
CA LEU A 46 -55.00 -45.03 37.70
C LEU A 46 -56.18 -45.90 38.17
N ASP A 47 -56.97 -45.41 39.12
CA ASP A 47 -58.10 -46.16 39.70
C ASP A 47 -59.11 -46.64 38.63
N LYS A 48 -59.33 -45.83 37.59
CA LYS A 48 -60.26 -46.16 36.50
C LYS A 48 -59.68 -47.21 35.56
N LEU A 49 -58.36 -47.17 35.33
CA LEU A 49 -57.67 -48.17 34.52
C LEU A 49 -57.63 -49.52 35.26
N GLU A 50 -57.30 -49.50 36.55
CA GLU A 50 -57.31 -50.70 37.41
C GLU A 50 -58.70 -51.33 37.50
N ALA A 51 -59.75 -50.51 37.68
CA ALA A 51 -61.13 -51.01 37.65
C ALA A 51 -61.50 -51.66 36.32
N TRP A 52 -61.04 -51.12 35.19
CA TRP A 52 -61.28 -51.70 33.87
C TRP A 52 -60.51 -53.02 33.66
N VAL A 53 -59.28 -53.11 34.14
CA VAL A 53 -58.46 -54.33 34.08
C VAL A 53 -59.02 -55.41 35.00
N ALA A 54 -59.52 -55.05 36.18
CA ALA A 54 -60.15 -55.99 37.12
C ALA A 54 -61.43 -56.63 36.54
N ILE A 55 -62.19 -55.90 35.70
CA ILE A 55 -63.34 -56.48 34.95
C ILE A 55 -62.86 -57.50 33.92
N ALA A 56 -61.61 -57.39 33.47
CA ALA A 56 -61.02 -58.22 32.43
C ALA A 56 -60.20 -59.42 32.96
N ASP A 57 -60.42 -59.88 34.19
CA ASP A 57 -59.55 -60.89 34.83
C ASP A 57 -59.86 -62.36 34.41
N SER A 58 -60.99 -62.61 33.73
CA SER A 58 -61.34 -63.96 33.24
C SER A 58 -60.64 -64.29 31.92
N TRP A 59 -59.58 -65.09 31.95
CA TRP A 59 -58.84 -65.54 30.75
C TRP A 59 -59.67 -66.37 29.77
N GLU A 60 -60.83 -66.87 30.19
CA GLU A 60 -61.75 -67.64 29.34
C GLU A 60 -62.57 -66.76 28.38
N ASN A 61 -62.63 -65.45 28.60
CA ASN A 61 -63.43 -64.54 27.80
C ASN A 61 -62.55 -63.87 26.72
N PRO A 62 -62.85 -64.01 25.42
CA PRO A 62 -62.05 -63.40 24.35
C PRO A 62 -61.94 -61.86 24.46
N LEU A 63 -62.87 -61.20 25.15
CA LEU A 63 -62.80 -59.77 25.41
C LEU A 63 -61.62 -59.39 26.32
N THR A 64 -61.19 -60.27 27.24
CA THR A 64 -60.09 -59.97 28.15
C THR A 64 -58.75 -60.00 27.43
N LEU A 65 -58.54 -60.98 26.56
CA LEU A 65 -57.39 -61.04 25.67
C LEU A 65 -57.31 -59.81 24.76
N LEU A 66 -58.44 -59.37 24.21
CA LEU A 66 -58.50 -58.14 23.42
C LEU A 66 -58.12 -56.90 24.24
N SER A 67 -58.62 -56.77 25.47
CA SER A 67 -58.28 -55.68 26.37
C SER A 67 -56.78 -55.64 26.72
N HIS A 68 -56.18 -56.79 27.01
CA HIS A 68 -54.74 -56.90 27.27
C HIS A 68 -53.91 -56.51 26.04
N LEU A 69 -54.31 -56.99 24.86
CA LEU A 69 -53.68 -56.63 23.59
C LEU A 69 -53.75 -55.12 23.33
N ILE A 70 -54.91 -54.50 23.54
CA ILE A 70 -55.09 -53.04 23.41
C ILE A 70 -54.15 -52.31 24.38
N LEU A 71 -54.03 -52.76 25.64
CA LEU A 71 -53.18 -52.12 26.64
C LEU A 71 -51.69 -52.19 26.25
N VAL A 72 -51.23 -53.35 25.74
CA VAL A 72 -49.87 -53.50 25.19
C VAL A 72 -49.64 -52.57 23.99
N ILE A 73 -50.59 -52.48 23.05
CA ILE A 73 -50.49 -51.60 21.88
C ILE A 73 -50.42 -50.12 22.32
N VAL A 74 -51.27 -49.70 23.26
CA VAL A 74 -51.27 -48.34 23.81
C VAL A 74 -49.95 -48.04 24.51
N GLY A 75 -49.44 -48.95 25.32
CA GLY A 75 -48.15 -48.79 25.98
C GLY A 75 -46.98 -48.71 24.99
N ALA A 76 -47.00 -49.53 23.94
CA ALA A 76 -46.02 -49.45 22.86
C ALA A 76 -46.09 -48.09 22.13
N ALA A 77 -47.28 -47.57 21.86
CA ALA A 77 -47.47 -46.27 21.24
C ALA A 77 -46.95 -45.11 22.13
N ILE A 78 -47.21 -45.16 23.44
CA ILE A 78 -46.68 -44.18 24.40
C ILE A 78 -45.15 -44.22 24.43
N ASN A 79 -44.55 -45.40 24.52
CA ASN A 79 -43.09 -45.55 24.53
C ASN A 79 -42.46 -45.06 23.22
N ALA A 80 -43.07 -45.36 22.07
CA ALA A 80 -42.62 -44.86 20.78
C ALA A 80 -42.69 -43.32 20.72
N ALA A 81 -43.78 -42.72 21.21
CA ALA A 81 -43.91 -41.27 21.28
C ALA A 81 -42.88 -40.63 22.22
N ALA A 82 -42.66 -41.20 23.41
CA ALA A 82 -41.67 -40.73 24.36
C ALA A 82 -40.24 -40.81 23.79
N PHE A 83 -39.90 -41.92 23.15
CA PHE A 83 -38.62 -42.08 22.45
C PHE A 83 -38.46 -41.04 21.34
N PHE A 84 -39.49 -40.80 20.54
CA PHE A 84 -39.43 -39.79 19.48
C PHE A 84 -39.24 -38.37 20.04
N ILE A 85 -39.92 -38.02 21.14
CA ILE A 85 -39.75 -36.74 21.81
C ILE A 85 -38.31 -36.60 22.35
N LEU A 86 -37.80 -37.61 23.05
CA LEU A 86 -36.41 -37.61 23.54
C LEU A 86 -35.40 -37.51 22.40
N PHE A 87 -35.65 -38.20 21.29
CA PHE A 87 -34.84 -38.12 20.09
C PHE A 87 -34.84 -36.69 19.51
N LEU A 88 -36.01 -36.04 19.40
CA LEU A 88 -36.10 -34.65 18.95
C LEU A 88 -35.38 -33.68 19.89
N ILE A 89 -35.50 -33.87 21.21
CA ILE A 89 -34.78 -33.06 22.21
C ILE A 89 -33.27 -33.28 22.06
N GLY A 90 -32.81 -34.52 21.97
CA GLY A 90 -31.40 -34.87 21.78
C GLY A 90 -30.84 -34.30 20.48
N TYR A 91 -31.60 -34.41 19.38
CA TYR A 91 -31.25 -33.81 18.10
C TYR A 91 -31.18 -32.28 18.18
N GLY A 92 -32.13 -31.65 18.87
CA GLY A 92 -32.13 -30.21 19.12
C GLY A 92 -30.91 -29.75 19.91
N LEU A 93 -30.60 -30.43 21.02
CA LEU A 93 -29.42 -30.17 21.86
C LEU A 93 -28.12 -30.37 21.07
N TRP A 94 -28.03 -31.43 20.25
CA TRP A 94 -26.90 -31.66 19.36
C TRP A 94 -26.72 -30.51 18.37
N ARG A 95 -27.79 -30.08 17.69
CA ARG A 95 -27.76 -28.96 16.74
C ARG A 95 -27.32 -27.65 17.39
N VAL A 96 -27.82 -27.35 18.58
CA VAL A 96 -27.41 -26.17 19.38
C VAL A 96 -25.92 -26.28 19.77
N SER A 97 -25.47 -27.44 20.22
CA SER A 97 -24.08 -27.68 20.61
C SER A 97 -23.12 -27.50 19.43
N VAL A 98 -23.48 -28.03 18.25
CA VAL A 98 -22.72 -27.83 17.01
C VAL A 98 -22.71 -26.36 16.60
N ALA A 99 -23.83 -25.65 16.72
CA ALA A 99 -23.89 -24.22 16.41
C ALA A 99 -23.00 -23.38 17.35
N ILE A 100 -23.02 -23.67 18.66
CA ILE A 100 -22.14 -23.04 19.65
C ILE A 100 -20.67 -23.34 19.33
N GLY A 101 -20.33 -24.60 19.03
CA GLY A 101 -18.97 -24.99 18.65
C GLY A 101 -18.46 -24.24 17.41
N LYS A 102 -19.29 -24.14 16.37
CA LYS A 102 -18.97 -23.35 15.16
C LYS A 102 -18.78 -21.87 15.49
N TRP A 103 -19.65 -21.30 16.32
CA TRP A 103 -19.54 -19.91 16.75
C TRP A 103 -18.26 -19.64 17.55
N LEU A 104 -17.89 -20.53 18.48
CA LEU A 104 -16.63 -20.41 19.25
C LEU A 104 -15.40 -20.50 18.36
N LEU A 105 -15.37 -21.42 17.38
CA LEU A 105 -14.28 -21.50 16.41
C LEU A 105 -14.15 -20.21 15.58
N TYR A 106 -15.29 -19.63 15.18
CA TYR A 106 -15.31 -18.35 14.48
C TYR A 106 -14.76 -17.20 15.35
N GLN A 107 -15.12 -17.13 16.63
CA GLN A 107 -14.55 -16.13 17.56
C GLN A 107 -13.04 -16.32 17.74
N LEU A 108 -12.56 -17.56 17.81
CA LEU A 108 -11.13 -17.87 17.91
C LEU A 108 -10.38 -17.43 16.64
N GLU A 109 -10.96 -17.63 15.46
CA GLU A 109 -10.39 -17.18 14.18
C GLU A 109 -10.27 -15.65 14.13
N ILE A 110 -11.29 -14.91 14.58
CA ILE A 110 -11.24 -13.45 14.70
C ILE A 110 -10.13 -13.01 15.65
N LEU A 111 -9.99 -13.66 16.81
CA LEU A 111 -8.95 -13.33 17.78
C LEU A 111 -7.56 -13.59 17.20
N LEU A 112 -7.35 -14.74 16.55
CA LEU A 112 -6.07 -15.11 15.94
C LEU A 112 -5.68 -14.13 14.83
N THR A 113 -6.62 -13.77 13.95
CA THR A 113 -6.38 -12.80 12.87
C THR A 113 -6.07 -11.40 13.41
N ALA A 114 -6.75 -10.97 14.47
CA ALA A 114 -6.43 -9.72 15.17
C ALA A 114 -5.01 -9.74 15.76
N LEU A 115 -4.61 -10.84 16.40
CA LEU A 115 -3.27 -10.99 16.97
C LEU A 115 -2.17 -10.97 15.89
N ILE A 116 -2.39 -11.66 14.76
CA ILE A 116 -1.48 -11.62 13.61
C ILE A 116 -1.35 -10.19 13.08
N THR A 117 -2.46 -9.46 12.96
CA THR A 117 -2.48 -8.07 12.47
C THR A 117 -1.69 -7.14 13.39
N ILE A 118 -1.85 -7.29 14.71
CA ILE A 118 -1.09 -6.52 15.71
C ILE A 118 0.40 -6.85 15.62
N ALA A 119 0.76 -8.14 15.49
CA ALA A 119 2.15 -8.56 15.35
C ALA A 119 2.80 -8.00 14.07
N GLN A 120 2.09 -8.05 12.94
CA GLN A 120 2.55 -7.46 11.68
C GLN A 120 2.73 -5.94 11.79
N TRP A 121 1.79 -5.25 12.43
CA TRP A 121 1.90 -3.82 12.68
C TRP A 121 3.14 -3.48 13.52
N LEU A 122 3.41 -4.25 14.58
CA LEU A 122 4.61 -4.09 15.42
C LEU A 122 5.90 -4.31 14.62
N VAL A 123 5.99 -5.43 13.88
CA VAL A 123 7.16 -5.74 13.05
C VAL A 123 7.41 -4.63 12.01
N ASN A 124 6.36 -4.18 11.32
CA ASN A 124 6.46 -3.09 10.36
C ASN A 124 6.87 -1.77 11.03
N GLY A 125 6.38 -1.49 12.23
CA GLY A 125 6.79 -0.34 13.04
C GLY A 125 8.28 -0.37 13.36
N VAL A 126 8.79 -1.51 13.82
CA VAL A 126 10.23 -1.70 14.12
C VAL A 126 11.07 -1.55 12.85
N ILE A 127 10.69 -2.21 11.74
CA ILE A 127 11.40 -2.08 10.45
C ILE A 127 11.40 -0.62 9.98
N SER A 128 10.30 0.10 10.12
CA SER A 128 10.21 1.52 9.75
C SER A 128 11.16 2.38 10.58
N ILE A 129 11.26 2.14 11.89
CA ILE A 129 12.19 2.85 12.77
C ILE A 129 13.64 2.55 12.36
N VAL A 130 13.98 1.27 12.20
CA VAL A 130 15.33 0.83 11.81
C VAL A 130 15.72 1.44 10.45
N THR A 131 14.87 1.33 9.43
CA THR A 131 15.15 1.89 8.10
C THR A 131 15.29 3.41 8.12
N THR A 132 14.52 4.12 8.95
CA THR A 132 14.65 5.57 9.15
C THR A 132 16.01 5.91 9.76
N ILE A 133 16.42 5.18 10.81
CA ILE A 133 17.73 5.36 11.45
C ILE A 133 18.86 5.03 10.45
N THR A 134 18.78 3.92 9.73
CA THR A 134 19.78 3.54 8.72
C THR A 134 19.92 4.59 7.62
N ARG A 135 18.80 5.14 7.13
CA ARG A 135 18.83 6.26 6.15
C ARG A 135 19.48 7.50 6.74
N ALA A 136 19.15 7.87 7.98
CA ALA A 136 19.76 9.02 8.64
C ALA A 136 21.28 8.83 8.81
N ILE A 137 21.73 7.63 9.21
CA ILE A 137 23.15 7.27 9.29
C ILE A 137 23.80 7.35 7.91
N TRP A 138 23.16 6.82 6.87
CA TRP A 138 23.68 6.84 5.51
C TRP A 138 23.80 8.27 4.95
N ASP A 139 22.79 9.11 5.15
CA ASP A 139 22.83 10.51 4.75
C ASP A 139 23.92 11.26 5.53
N PHE A 140 24.08 10.99 6.83
CA PHE A 140 25.15 11.57 7.63
C PHE A 140 26.55 11.13 7.16
N LEU A 141 26.75 9.85 6.88
CA LEU A 141 28.02 9.29 6.39
C LEU A 141 28.37 9.78 4.98
N THR A 142 27.36 9.92 4.12
CA THR A 142 27.57 10.37 2.73
C THR A 142 27.57 11.88 2.58
N TRP A 143 27.14 12.64 3.58
CA TRP A 143 27.11 14.10 3.55
C TRP A 143 28.48 14.73 3.20
N PRO A 144 29.61 14.32 3.82
CA PRO A 144 30.92 14.84 3.44
C PRO A 144 31.32 14.48 2.02
N LEU A 145 30.98 13.28 1.55
CA LEU A 145 31.27 12.84 0.19
C LEU A 145 30.46 13.65 -0.83
N ARG A 146 29.17 13.90 -0.57
CA ARG A 146 28.34 14.75 -1.43
C ARG A 146 28.93 16.14 -1.55
N PHE A 147 29.35 16.73 -0.43
CA PHE A 147 30.02 18.03 -0.44
C PHE A 147 31.28 18.02 -1.30
N ILE A 148 32.12 17.00 -1.19
CA ILE A 148 33.33 16.86 -2.02
C ILE A 148 32.95 16.73 -3.51
N PHE A 149 31.96 15.90 -3.85
CA PHE A 149 31.51 15.72 -5.23
C PHE A 149 30.88 16.97 -5.81
N GLU A 150 30.13 17.75 -5.02
CA GLU A 150 29.60 19.05 -5.44
C GLU A 150 30.73 20.03 -5.74
N VAL A 151 31.73 20.14 -4.86
CA VAL A 151 32.90 21.00 -5.10
C VAL A 151 33.67 20.57 -6.35
N ILE A 152 33.89 19.27 -6.56
CA ILE A 152 34.54 18.75 -7.76
C ILE A 152 33.70 19.01 -9.00
N GLY A 153 32.37 18.83 -8.91
CA GLY A 153 31.42 19.08 -9.98
C GLY A 153 31.42 20.53 -10.43
N ASP A 154 31.40 21.47 -9.49
CA ASP A 154 31.49 22.91 -9.76
C ASP A 154 32.83 23.28 -10.40
N LEU A 155 33.94 22.68 -9.93
CA LEU A 155 35.25 22.86 -10.53
C LEU A 155 35.30 22.35 -11.97
N TYR A 156 34.75 21.16 -12.21
CA TYR A 156 34.67 20.55 -13.53
C TYR A 156 33.77 21.36 -14.46
N ALA A 157 32.63 21.86 -13.96
CA ALA A 157 31.73 22.72 -14.70
C ALA A 157 32.41 24.04 -15.11
N ALA A 158 33.12 24.70 -14.19
CA ALA A 158 33.90 25.90 -14.50
C ALA A 158 34.97 25.63 -15.57
N PHE A 159 35.67 24.49 -15.46
CA PHE A 159 36.66 24.07 -16.45
C PHE A 159 36.03 23.77 -17.83
N ALA A 160 34.92 23.03 -17.85
CA ALA A 160 34.17 22.70 -19.05
C ALA A 160 33.60 23.96 -19.72
N GLN A 161 33.08 24.91 -18.94
CA GLN A 161 32.58 26.18 -19.46
C GLN A 161 33.71 27.01 -20.09
N SER A 162 34.90 27.01 -19.48
CA SER A 162 36.08 27.69 -20.06
C SER A 162 36.52 27.09 -21.40
N THR A 163 36.46 25.76 -21.53
CA THR A 163 36.87 25.07 -22.76
C THR A 163 35.82 25.17 -23.85
N ASN A 164 34.53 25.07 -23.51
CA ASN A 164 33.42 25.27 -24.44
C ASN A 164 33.37 26.71 -24.97
N ARG A 165 33.63 27.71 -24.11
CA ARG A 165 33.75 29.11 -24.55
C ARG A 165 34.84 29.28 -25.60
N ARG A 166 36.03 28.70 -25.37
CA ARG A 166 37.13 28.71 -26.36
C ARG A 166 36.77 27.99 -27.66
N ARG A 167 35.99 26.90 -27.59
CA ARG A 167 35.51 26.19 -28.80
C ARG A 167 34.51 27.04 -29.57
N HIS A 168 33.52 27.64 -28.92
CA HIS A 168 32.55 28.53 -29.56
C HIS A 168 33.21 29.77 -30.17
N GLU A 169 34.13 30.42 -29.45
CA GLU A 169 34.92 31.53 -29.99
C GLU A 169 35.71 31.11 -31.24
N ARG A 170 36.34 29.92 -31.24
CA ARG A 170 37.05 29.40 -32.43
C ARG A 170 36.10 29.11 -33.60
N VAL A 171 34.90 28.60 -33.34
CA VAL A 171 33.91 28.33 -34.39
C VAL A 171 33.41 29.64 -34.99
N GLN A 172 33.09 30.63 -34.16
CA GLN A 172 32.68 31.97 -34.62
C GLN A 172 33.81 32.66 -35.41
N LEU A 173 35.06 32.57 -34.93
CA LEU A 173 36.22 33.12 -35.65
C LEU A 173 36.48 32.38 -36.97
N LYS A 174 36.23 31.08 -37.04
CA LYS A 174 36.35 30.29 -38.27
C LYS A 174 35.26 30.65 -39.29
N GLN A 175 34.04 30.90 -38.83
CA GLN A 175 32.97 31.44 -39.67
C GLN A 175 33.31 32.83 -40.19
N ALA A 176 33.71 33.76 -39.31
CA ALA A 176 34.11 35.11 -39.72
C ALA A 176 35.29 35.09 -40.70
N TYR A 177 36.28 34.22 -40.49
CA TYR A 177 37.37 34.00 -41.43
C TYR A 177 36.87 33.53 -42.80
N ASN A 178 36.02 32.51 -42.83
CA ASN A 178 35.52 31.93 -44.09
C ASN A 178 34.67 32.92 -44.90
N GLU A 179 33.86 33.76 -44.22
CA GLU A 179 32.97 34.72 -44.86
C GLU A 179 33.67 36.00 -45.31
N LYS A 180 34.54 36.57 -44.47
CA LYS A 180 35.05 37.94 -44.68
C LYS A 180 36.54 38.04 -44.99
N TYR A 181 37.36 37.10 -44.51
CA TYR A 181 38.83 37.25 -44.48
C TYR A 181 39.58 36.14 -45.23
N ARG A 182 38.86 35.28 -45.95
CA ARG A 182 39.46 34.13 -46.66
C ARG A 182 40.36 34.57 -47.81
N GLN A 183 40.11 35.74 -48.39
CA GLN A 183 40.90 36.28 -49.50
C GLN A 183 42.19 36.94 -49.00
N ASP A 184 42.14 37.59 -47.84
CA ASP A 184 43.29 38.34 -47.29
C ASP A 184 44.30 37.43 -46.56
N PHE A 185 43.83 36.33 -45.98
CA PHE A 185 44.67 35.42 -45.21
C PHE A 185 44.77 34.04 -45.86
N ARG A 186 46.00 33.65 -46.23
CA ARG A 186 46.31 32.34 -46.85
C ARG A 186 45.85 31.12 -46.04
N SER A 187 45.71 31.26 -44.71
CA SER A 187 45.20 30.19 -43.86
C SER A 187 44.55 30.74 -42.59
N PHE A 188 43.64 29.94 -42.01
CA PHE A 188 43.03 30.26 -40.71
C PHE A 188 44.07 30.45 -39.59
N ARG A 189 45.23 29.79 -39.68
CA ARG A 189 46.33 29.96 -38.72
C ARG A 189 46.97 31.35 -38.81
N ALA A 190 47.12 31.90 -40.02
CA ALA A 190 47.64 33.26 -40.23
C ALA A 190 46.65 34.31 -39.72
N PHE A 191 45.36 34.14 -40.04
CA PHE A 191 44.28 34.97 -39.50
C PHE A 191 44.26 34.97 -37.97
N MET A 192 44.36 33.80 -37.33
CA MET A 192 44.40 33.70 -35.86
C MET A 192 45.64 34.37 -35.24
N LYS A 193 46.79 34.39 -35.94
CA LYS A 193 48.00 35.09 -35.48
C LYS A 193 47.80 36.61 -35.51
N TYR A 194 47.21 37.12 -36.59
CA TYR A 194 46.84 38.53 -36.74
C TYR A 194 45.79 38.95 -35.70
N TRP A 195 44.71 38.19 -35.55
CA TRP A 195 43.65 38.44 -34.57
C TRP A 195 44.18 38.46 -33.12
N LYS A 196 45.09 37.55 -32.77
CA LYS A 196 45.76 37.54 -31.45
C LYS A 196 46.72 38.70 -31.23
N ALA A 197 47.31 39.25 -32.29
CA ALA A 197 48.14 40.45 -32.19
C ALA A 197 47.25 41.68 -31.96
N LEU A 198 46.13 41.81 -32.69
CA LEU A 198 45.12 42.85 -32.44
C LEU A 198 44.56 42.80 -31.00
N GLN A 199 44.23 41.61 -30.48
CA GLN A 199 43.77 41.46 -29.09
C GLN A 199 44.82 41.87 -28.04
N ARG A 200 46.11 41.84 -28.39
CA ARG A 200 47.21 42.31 -27.53
C ARG A 200 47.47 43.81 -27.66
N GLY A 201 46.72 44.51 -28.51
CA GLY A 201 46.97 45.92 -28.84
C GLY A 201 48.16 46.12 -29.77
N GLU A 202 48.72 45.05 -30.35
CA GLU A 202 49.74 45.13 -31.39
C GLU A 202 49.06 45.53 -32.71
N ASN A 203 49.76 46.29 -33.56
CA ASN A 203 49.26 46.68 -34.87
C ASN A 203 50.02 45.91 -35.97
N PRO A 204 49.77 44.60 -36.15
CA PRO A 204 50.47 43.81 -37.14
C PRO A 204 50.11 44.29 -38.56
N PRO A 205 51.05 44.27 -39.50
CA PRO A 205 50.78 44.62 -40.89
C PRO A 205 49.69 43.69 -41.47
N TYR A 206 48.73 44.29 -42.17
CA TYR A 206 47.63 43.56 -42.79
C TYR A 206 48.17 42.81 -44.03
N PRO A 207 47.97 41.50 -44.17
CA PRO A 207 48.51 40.76 -45.31
C PRO A 207 47.89 41.27 -46.62
N GLY A 208 48.75 41.62 -47.57
CA GLY A 208 48.34 42.26 -48.83
C GLY A 208 48.39 43.79 -48.82
N SER A 209 48.64 44.44 -47.68
CA SER A 209 48.86 45.90 -47.64
C SER A 209 50.27 46.32 -48.07
N GLU A 210 50.94 45.55 -48.93
CA GLU A 210 52.19 45.98 -49.55
C GLU A 210 51.88 47.07 -50.58
N GLY A 211 51.83 48.30 -50.05
CA GLY A 211 51.55 49.51 -50.79
C GLY A 211 52.13 50.71 -50.05
N ASN A 212 53.46 50.83 -50.14
CA ASN A 212 54.23 52.06 -50.13
C ASN A 212 54.16 52.94 -48.86
N GLY A 213 55.15 52.79 -47.97
CA GLY A 213 55.32 53.68 -46.83
C GLY A 213 56.68 53.51 -46.15
N ASN A 214 57.63 54.35 -46.56
CA ASN A 214 58.87 54.65 -45.84
C ASN A 214 58.60 55.08 -44.39
N GLY A 215 59.51 54.74 -43.48
CA GLY A 215 59.62 55.36 -42.15
C GLY A 215 59.77 54.31 -41.05
N SER A 216 60.99 54.15 -40.52
CA SER A 216 61.39 54.76 -39.24
C SER A 216 60.54 54.20 -38.08
N GLY A 217 61.04 53.28 -37.27
CA GLY A 217 62.16 53.51 -36.38
C GLY A 217 61.61 53.67 -34.96
N GLY A 218 62.18 52.92 -34.01
CA GLY A 218 62.15 53.32 -32.61
C GLY A 218 60.98 52.81 -31.75
N ASN A 219 61.37 51.91 -30.85
CA ASN A 219 61.52 52.23 -29.43
C ASN A 219 60.61 51.48 -28.44
N ASN A 220 61.29 51.07 -27.37
CA ASN A 220 60.80 50.47 -26.15
C ASN A 220 59.83 51.38 -25.39
N GLY A 221 58.94 50.77 -24.61
CA GLY A 221 58.38 51.38 -23.41
C GLY A 221 57.04 50.76 -23.02
N ARG A 222 56.95 49.95 -21.97
CA ARG A 222 56.89 50.29 -20.52
C ARG A 222 55.42 50.28 -20.02
N ARG A 223 55.20 49.33 -19.10
CA ARG A 223 54.18 49.24 -18.04
C ARG A 223 53.31 50.49 -17.75
N GLN A 224 52.01 50.25 -17.64
CA GLN A 224 51.01 50.81 -16.71
C GLN A 224 49.89 49.75 -16.69
N LYS A 225 49.48 49.02 -15.63
CA LYS A 225 49.20 49.23 -14.20
C LYS A 225 48.24 50.39 -13.90
N GLU A 226 47.22 50.05 -13.10
CA GLU A 226 46.04 50.83 -12.61
C GLU A 226 44.86 50.91 -13.60
N ASN A 227 43.62 50.54 -13.26
CA ASN A 227 42.91 50.78 -12.00
C ASN A 227 41.91 49.67 -11.61
N ASN A 228 41.78 49.49 -10.29
CA ASN A 228 40.63 48.92 -9.58
C ASN A 228 39.43 49.89 -9.71
N ASN A 229 38.20 49.40 -9.93
CA ASN A 229 37.14 49.24 -8.90
C ASN A 229 35.78 48.85 -9.53
N PRO A 230 34.82 48.35 -8.70
CA PRO A 230 33.64 47.61 -9.13
C PRO A 230 32.39 48.47 -9.27
N GLY A 231 31.45 48.01 -10.10
CA GLY A 231 30.08 48.51 -10.20
C GLY A 231 29.40 47.71 -11.31
N GLY A 232 28.38 46.90 -11.07
CA GLY A 232 27.24 47.20 -10.23
C GLY A 232 26.15 47.76 -11.13
N SER A 233 25.20 46.88 -11.47
CA SER A 233 23.81 47.16 -11.88
C SER A 233 23.53 47.95 -13.16
N GLY A 234 22.64 47.39 -13.98
CA GLY A 234 21.69 48.20 -14.75
C GLY A 234 21.49 47.76 -16.19
N ALA A 235 20.83 46.62 -16.40
CA ALA A 235 20.09 46.39 -17.64
C ALA A 235 18.60 46.53 -17.35
N PRO A 236 17.92 47.61 -17.80
CA PRO A 236 16.47 47.64 -17.87
C PRO A 236 16.05 47.36 -19.31
N GLY A 237 15.19 46.37 -19.51
CA GLY A 237 14.64 46.11 -20.83
C GLY A 237 13.60 45.00 -20.86
N GLY A 238 12.33 45.37 -20.71
CA GLY A 238 11.23 44.54 -21.20
C GLY A 238 9.96 44.55 -20.34
N ASN A 239 8.97 45.34 -20.74
CA ASN A 239 7.53 45.25 -20.44
C ASN A 239 7.12 44.71 -19.05
N GLY A 240 6.96 45.64 -18.11
CA GLY A 240 6.53 45.41 -16.74
C GLY A 240 5.05 45.07 -16.60
N SER A 241 4.69 43.80 -16.72
CA SER A 241 3.61 43.25 -15.91
C SER A 241 4.12 43.19 -14.45
N ASP A 242 3.43 43.85 -13.52
CA ASP A 242 3.74 43.78 -12.08
C ASP A 242 3.97 42.30 -11.67
N PRO A 243 5.16 41.94 -11.15
CA PRO A 243 5.47 40.58 -10.72
C PRO A 243 4.42 40.00 -9.75
N TYR A 244 3.77 40.86 -8.98
CA TYR A 244 2.70 40.48 -8.09
C TYR A 244 1.43 40.03 -8.85
N GLN A 245 0.99 40.79 -9.86
CA GLN A 245 -0.15 40.44 -10.70
C GLN A 245 0.10 39.15 -11.49
N PHE A 246 1.32 38.96 -11.98
CA PHE A 246 1.71 37.70 -12.61
C PHE A 246 1.61 36.52 -11.63
N ALA A 247 2.07 36.70 -10.39
CA ALA A 247 1.97 35.66 -9.36
C ALA A 247 0.51 35.31 -9.00
N LEU A 248 -0.38 36.31 -8.93
CA LEU A 248 -1.81 36.09 -8.72
C LEU A 248 -2.44 35.27 -9.86
N ASN A 249 -2.11 35.60 -11.10
CA ASN A 249 -2.58 34.87 -12.28
C ASN A 249 -2.08 33.42 -12.31
N VAL A 250 -0.80 33.18 -11.95
CA VAL A 250 -0.22 31.83 -11.90
C VAL A 250 -0.93 30.93 -10.87
N ILE A 251 -1.30 31.47 -9.70
CA ILE A 251 -1.99 30.70 -8.66
C ILE A 251 -3.52 30.67 -8.89
N GLY A 252 -4.06 31.59 -9.69
CA GLY A 252 -5.50 31.75 -9.94
C GLY A 252 -6.21 32.41 -8.77
N LEU A 253 -5.63 33.51 -8.26
CA LEU A 253 -6.17 34.34 -7.19
C LEU A 253 -6.52 35.74 -7.71
N THR A 254 -7.52 36.35 -7.10
CA THR A 254 -7.92 37.75 -7.31
C THR A 254 -8.07 38.41 -5.94
N GLU A 255 -7.78 39.71 -5.85
CA GLU A 255 -7.93 40.43 -4.57
C GLU A 255 -9.38 40.81 -4.27
N PRO A 256 -9.79 40.85 -2.98
CA PRO A 256 -9.03 40.46 -1.79
C PRO A 256 -9.05 38.94 -1.54
N PHE A 257 -7.97 38.39 -0.98
CA PHE A 257 -7.89 36.99 -0.54
C PHE A 257 -7.09 36.86 0.76
N THR A 258 -7.29 35.74 1.46
CA THR A 258 -6.63 35.42 2.74
C THR A 258 -5.42 34.49 2.59
N LYS A 259 -4.56 34.42 3.62
CA LYS A 259 -3.43 33.47 3.65
C LYS A 259 -3.88 32.00 3.54
N ALA A 260 -5.07 31.68 4.07
CA ALA A 260 -5.67 30.35 3.97
C ALA A 260 -6.05 30.00 2.52
N GLU A 261 -6.67 30.94 1.80
CA GLU A 261 -7.04 30.77 0.39
C GLU A 261 -5.81 30.63 -0.52
N LEU A 262 -4.75 31.40 -0.26
CA LEU A 262 -3.45 31.24 -0.93
C LEU A 262 -2.92 29.82 -0.76
N ASN A 263 -2.87 29.31 0.47
CA ASN A 263 -2.36 27.97 0.74
C ASN A 263 -3.24 26.88 0.11
N ALA A 264 -4.57 27.04 0.11
CA ALA A 264 -5.48 26.10 -0.52
C ALA A 264 -5.31 26.05 -2.04
N ARG A 265 -5.23 27.21 -2.70
CA ARG A 265 -4.99 27.31 -4.16
C ARG A 265 -3.61 26.81 -4.54
N TYR A 266 -2.58 27.15 -3.77
CA TYR A 266 -1.23 26.66 -3.96
C TYR A 266 -1.15 25.13 -3.89
N LYS A 267 -1.76 24.50 -2.87
CA LYS A 267 -1.80 23.02 -2.76
C LYS A 267 -2.44 22.37 -3.98
N ARG A 268 -3.51 22.95 -4.53
CA ARG A 268 -4.15 22.45 -5.76
C ARG A 268 -3.30 22.70 -7.00
N ALA A 269 -2.61 23.84 -7.08
CA ALA A 269 -1.73 24.15 -8.21
C ALA A 269 -0.52 23.20 -8.23
N ILE A 270 0.18 23.04 -7.10
CA ILE A 270 1.37 22.18 -7.02
C ILE A 270 1.02 20.71 -7.24
N ALA A 271 -0.13 20.23 -6.75
CA ALA A 271 -0.56 18.85 -6.97
C ALA A 271 -0.83 18.52 -8.45
N ARG A 272 -1.19 19.52 -9.28
CA ARG A 272 -1.41 19.33 -10.72
C ARG A 272 -0.11 19.28 -11.52
N CYS A 273 0.89 20.06 -11.13
CA CYS A 273 2.14 20.18 -11.87
C CYS A 273 3.31 19.38 -11.27
N HIS A 274 3.11 18.65 -10.17
CA HIS A 274 4.19 17.88 -9.55
C HIS A 274 4.58 16.68 -10.43
N PRO A 275 5.87 16.52 -10.79
CA PRO A 275 6.36 15.44 -11.66
C PRO A 275 5.96 14.05 -11.14
N ASP A 276 6.12 13.80 -9.84
CA ASP A 276 5.86 12.49 -9.23
C ASP A 276 4.40 12.03 -9.21
N LYS A 277 3.42 12.95 -9.36
CA LYS A 277 1.99 12.59 -9.20
C LYS A 277 1.22 12.54 -10.51
N THR A 278 1.60 13.36 -11.48
CA THR A 278 0.87 13.51 -12.75
C THR A 278 1.78 13.49 -13.97
N GLY A 279 3.10 13.32 -13.81
CA GLY A 279 4.06 13.49 -14.90
C GLY A 279 4.22 14.95 -15.34
N GLY A 280 3.94 15.90 -14.43
CA GLY A 280 4.04 17.35 -14.70
C GLY A 280 5.46 17.86 -14.93
N ASP A 281 5.58 19.08 -15.47
CA ASP A 281 6.86 19.72 -15.77
C ASP A 281 7.44 20.43 -14.53
N ASP A 282 8.69 20.07 -14.17
CA ASP A 282 9.49 20.70 -13.11
C ASP A 282 9.54 22.23 -13.21
N ARG A 283 9.53 22.77 -14.44
CA ARG A 283 9.54 24.22 -14.67
C ARG A 283 8.25 24.86 -14.19
N GLU A 284 7.12 24.18 -14.33
CA GLU A 284 5.83 24.68 -13.85
C GLU A 284 5.74 24.64 -12.33
N ALA A 285 6.23 23.57 -11.70
CA ALA A 285 6.29 23.49 -10.24
C ALA A 285 7.17 24.62 -9.65
N LYS A 286 8.32 24.89 -10.26
CA LYS A 286 9.17 26.04 -9.89
C LYS A 286 8.46 27.37 -10.07
N ARG A 287 7.72 27.56 -11.18
CA ARG A 287 6.93 28.78 -11.43
C ARG A 287 5.85 29.01 -10.37
N VAL A 288 5.15 27.95 -9.93
CA VAL A 288 4.13 28.01 -8.87
C VAL A 288 4.75 28.33 -7.50
N ASN A 289 5.93 27.77 -7.19
CA ASN A 289 6.65 28.08 -5.95
C ASN A 289 7.12 29.54 -5.92
N MET A 290 7.73 30.04 -7.00
CA MET A 290 8.15 31.45 -7.10
C MET A 290 6.96 32.40 -6.96
N ALA A 291 5.81 32.09 -7.56
CA ALA A 291 4.60 32.89 -7.43
C ALA A 291 4.12 32.98 -5.96
N ARG A 292 4.16 31.87 -5.21
CA ARG A 292 3.80 31.86 -3.78
C ARG A 292 4.71 32.78 -2.97
N ASP A 293 6.02 32.72 -3.21
CA ASP A 293 7.00 33.50 -2.46
C ASP A 293 6.85 35.00 -2.71
N VAL A 294 6.60 35.39 -3.96
CA VAL A 294 6.29 36.79 -4.32
C VAL A 294 5.05 37.30 -3.57
N ILE A 295 3.99 36.49 -3.50
CA ILE A 295 2.76 36.87 -2.80
C ILE A 295 2.97 36.98 -1.29
N LEU A 296 3.66 36.00 -0.67
CA LEU A 296 3.95 36.01 0.76
C LEU A 296 4.77 37.24 1.14
N LYS A 297 5.81 37.56 0.35
CA LYS A 297 6.66 38.74 0.57
C LYS A 297 5.86 40.04 0.44
N ARG A 298 4.99 40.17 -0.56
CA ARG A 298 4.19 41.40 -0.80
C ARG A 298 3.14 41.64 0.28
N LYS A 299 2.51 40.58 0.82
CA LYS A 299 1.50 40.67 1.89
C LYS A 299 2.09 40.74 3.31
N GLY A 300 3.42 40.64 3.46
CA GLY A 300 4.07 40.60 4.78
C GLY A 300 3.74 39.33 5.58
N TRP A 301 3.54 38.22 4.88
CA TRP A 301 3.17 36.92 5.49
C TRP A 301 4.33 35.93 5.60
N SER A 302 5.53 36.34 5.17
CA SER A 302 6.78 35.57 5.21
C SER A 302 7.24 35.29 6.63
#